data_AF-A0A2S8A7J1-F1
#
_entry.id   AF-A0A2S8A7J1-F1
#
_cell.length_a   1.000
_cell.length_b   1.000
_cell.length_c   1.000
_cell.angle_alpha   90.00
_cell.angle_beta   90.00
_cell.angle_gamma   90.00
#
_symmetry.space_group_name_H-M   'P 1'
#
loop_
_entity.id
_entity.type
_entity.pdbx_description
1 polymer ?
#
loop_
_entity_poly.entity_id
_entity_poly.type
_entity_poly.pdbx_seq_one_letter_code
_entity_poly.pdbx_strand_id
1 'polypeptide(L)'
;MEEFKAYLLTKVKNNISSQYFNIMKHAVHEAFIRKLLREDLAKRVKSIKTVDTKREFLTKGEIESLIQTECWYDVLKQTFLFSCFTRSRWSDVNKLVWEEIRIINEVHYIAFT
;
A
#
# COMPACT_ATOMS: atom_id res chain seq x y z
N MET A 1 -0.78 14.29 -24.33
CA MET A 1 -1.19 13.33 -23.27
C MET A 1 -1.06 11.87 -23.71
N GLU A 2 -1.45 11.48 -24.92
CA GLU A 2 -1.22 10.12 -25.42
C GLU A 2 0.27 9.77 -25.57
N GLU A 3 1.11 10.71 -26.00
CA GLU A 3 2.57 10.52 -26.05
C GLU A 3 3.17 10.23 -24.67
N PHE A 4 2.75 10.98 -23.64
CA PHE A 4 3.19 10.74 -22.27
C PHE A 4 2.73 9.37 -21.74
N LYS A 5 1.51 8.95 -22.10
CA LYS A 5 1.01 7.62 -21.79
C LYS A 5 1.85 6.53 -22.45
N ALA A 6 2.21 6.69 -23.73
CA ALA A 6 3.09 5.77 -24.45
C ALA A 6 4.48 5.74 -23.80
N TYR A 7 5.05 6.90 -23.48
CA TYR A 7 6.32 7.01 -22.76
C TYR A 7 6.31 6.24 -21.44
N LEU A 8 5.29 6.42 -20.60
CA LEU A 8 5.16 5.71 -19.33
C LEU A 8 5.07 4.19 -19.49
N LEU A 9 4.42 3.70 -20.54
CA LEU A 9 4.33 2.27 -20.84
C LEU A 9 5.66 1.67 -21.30
N THR A 10 6.58 2.47 -21.85
CA THR A 10 7.92 2.01 -22.23
C THR A 10 8.94 2.04 -21.10
N LYS A 11 8.73 2.87 -20.07
CA LYS A 11 9.74 3.14 -19.03
C LYS A 11 9.49 2.46 -17.70
N VAL A 12 8.23 2.22 -17.31
CA VAL A 12 7.90 1.62 -16.01
C VAL A 12 6.85 0.52 -16.15
N LYS A 13 6.65 -0.24 -15.07
CA LYS A 13 5.66 -1.33 -15.03
C LYS A 13 4.24 -0.78 -15.18
N ASN A 14 3.36 -1.54 -15.83
CA ASN A 14 1.99 -1.14 -16.17
C ASN A 14 1.21 -0.46 -15.02
N ASN A 15 1.16 -1.06 -13.83
CA ASN A 15 0.42 -0.50 -12.70
C ASN A 15 1.02 0.83 -12.20
N ILE A 16 2.35 0.96 -12.24
CA ILE A 16 3.05 2.21 -11.93
C ILE A 16 2.74 3.26 -13.02
N SER A 17 2.80 2.87 -14.30
CA SER A 17 2.41 3.74 -15.42
C SER A 17 0.99 4.25 -15.24
N SER A 18 0.05 3.38 -14.86
CA SER A 18 -1.35 3.74 -14.60
C SER A 18 -1.49 4.73 -13.46
N GLN A 19 -0.81 4.51 -12.34
CA GLN A 19 -0.83 5.42 -11.21
C GLN A 19 -0.29 6.81 -11.58
N TYR A 20 0.90 6.89 -12.19
CA TYR A 20 1.49 8.17 -12.61
C TYR A 20 0.62 8.90 -13.64
N PHE A 21 0.07 8.17 -14.60
CA PHE A 21 -0.81 8.75 -15.60
C PHE A 21 -2.10 9.29 -14.98
N ASN A 22 -2.71 8.56 -14.05
CA ASN A 22 -3.93 9.01 -13.37
C ASN A 22 -3.68 10.24 -12.48
N ILE A 23 -2.55 10.33 -11.78
CA ILE A 23 -2.19 11.52 -10.99
C ILE A 23 -2.13 12.76 -11.90
N MET A 24 -1.41 12.68 -13.02
CA MET A 24 -1.33 13.78 -13.99
C MET A 24 -2.72 14.13 -14.56
N LYS A 25 -3.49 13.10 -14.94
CA LYS A 25 -4.84 13.27 -15.48
C LYS A 25 -5.79 13.94 -14.48
N HIS A 26 -5.70 13.60 -13.20
CA HIS A 26 -6.45 14.25 -12.13
C HIS A 26 -6.03 15.72 -11.98
N ALA A 27 -4.74 16.04 -12.01
CA ALA A 27 -4.28 17.42 -11.94
C ALA A 27 -4.80 18.28 -13.11
N VAL A 28 -4.84 17.72 -14.33
CA VAL A 28 -5.41 18.40 -15.51
C VAL A 28 -6.93 18.59 -15.36
N HIS A 29 -7.64 17.60 -14.83
CA HIS A 29 -9.08 17.70 -14.56
C HIS A 29 -9.39 18.76 -13.49
N GLU A 30 -8.60 18.79 -12.40
CA GLU A 30 -8.68 19.81 -11.35
C GLU A 30 -8.45 21.22 -11.91
N ALA A 31 -7.49 21.40 -12.81
CA ALA A 31 -7.25 22.68 -13.47
C ALA A 31 -8.46 23.14 -14.30
N PHE A 32 -9.19 22.21 -14.92
CA PHE A 32 -10.47 22.52 -15.58
C PHE A 32 -11.56 22.90 -14.57
N ILE A 33 -11.73 22.17 -13.46
CA ILE A 33 -12.71 22.50 -12.40
C ILE A 33 -12.46 23.92 -11.86
N ARG A 34 -11.18 24.27 -11.67
CA ARG A 34 -10.75 25.60 -11.20
C ARG A 34 -10.82 26.69 -12.28
N LYS A 35 -11.34 26.37 -13.47
CA LYS A 35 -11.49 27.28 -14.63
C LYS A 35 -10.16 27.86 -15.16
N LEU A 36 -9.04 27.18 -14.89
CA LEU A 36 -7.73 27.51 -15.48
C LEU A 36 -7.65 27.01 -16.93
N LEU A 37 -8.40 25.95 -17.25
CA LEU A 37 -8.59 25.43 -18.60
C LEU A 37 -10.03 25.67 -19.06
N ARG A 38 -10.19 26.00 -20.34
CA ARG A 38 -11.51 26.24 -20.97
C ARG A 38 -12.28 24.94 -21.22
N GLU A 39 -11.57 23.83 -21.34
CA GLU A 39 -12.12 22.53 -21.68
C GLU A 39 -11.46 21.42 -20.86
N ASP A 40 -12.20 20.33 -20.65
CA ASP A 40 -11.73 19.18 -19.91
C ASP A 40 -10.86 18.28 -20.78
N LEU A 41 -9.58 18.60 -20.84
CA LEU A 41 -8.60 17.82 -21.60
C LEU A 41 -8.47 16.39 -21.07
N ALA A 42 -8.65 16.18 -19.76
CA ALA A 42 -8.50 14.87 -19.14
C ALA A 42 -9.53 13.87 -19.69
N LYS A 43 -10.74 14.30 -20.04
CA LYS A 43 -11.76 13.44 -20.65
C LYS A 43 -11.41 12.90 -22.03
N ARG A 44 -10.51 13.56 -22.76
CA ARG A 44 -10.13 13.15 -24.13
C ARG A 44 -9.29 11.88 -24.18
N VAL A 45 -8.61 11.53 -23.08
CA VAL A 45 -7.66 10.41 -23.05
C VAL A 45 -8.11 9.36 -22.04
N LYS A 46 -8.19 8.10 -22.49
CA LYS A 46 -8.52 6.97 -21.61
C LYS A 46 -7.35 6.63 -20.68
N SER A 47 -7.67 6.35 -19.41
CA SER A 47 -6.69 5.89 -18.43
C SER A 47 -6.07 4.55 -18.83
N ILE A 48 -4.86 4.29 -18.35
CA ILE A 48 -4.19 3.00 -18.52
C ILE A 48 -4.90 1.98 -17.63
N LYS A 49 -5.31 0.84 -18.19
CA LYS A 49 -5.89 -0.26 -17.40
C LYS A 49 -4.82 -0.90 -16.54
N THR A 50 -5.09 -1.05 -15.25
CA THR A 50 -4.25 -1.82 -14.34
C THR A 50 -4.36 -3.31 -14.67
N VAL A 51 -3.28 -4.04 -14.39
CA VAL A 51 -3.21 -5.49 -14.52
C VAL A 51 -3.21 -6.10 -13.13
N ASP A 52 -4.04 -7.14 -12.94
CA ASP A 52 -4.07 -7.87 -11.68
C ASP A 52 -2.71 -8.50 -11.39
N THR A 53 -2.21 -8.22 -10.19
CA THR A 53 -0.96 -8.79 -9.70
C THR A 53 -1.31 -9.86 -8.68
N LYS A 54 -0.82 -11.09 -8.90
CA LYS A 54 -0.94 -12.16 -7.91
C LYS A 54 -0.15 -11.75 -6.67
N ARG A 55 -0.84 -11.54 -5.56
CA ARG A 55 -0.20 -11.34 -4.25
C ARG A 55 -0.04 -12.69 -3.59
N GLU A 56 1.19 -13.01 -3.23
CA GLU A 56 1.47 -14.19 -2.43
C GLU A 56 1.08 -13.94 -0.98
N PHE A 57 0.66 -15.00 -0.30
CA PHE A 57 0.26 -14.97 1.08
C PHE A 57 0.79 -16.23 1.76
N LEU A 58 1.05 -16.13 3.05
CA LEU A 58 1.45 -17.27 3.85
C LEU A 58 0.22 -18.04 4.30
N THR A 59 0.30 -19.35 4.15
CA THR A 59 -0.64 -20.30 4.73
C THR A 59 -0.37 -20.49 6.22
N LYS A 60 -1.35 -21.03 6.93
CA LYS A 60 -1.20 -21.34 8.36
C LYS A 60 -0.01 -22.27 8.63
N GLY A 61 0.18 -23.31 7.80
CA GLY A 61 1.27 -24.27 7.96
C GLY A 61 2.65 -23.65 7.73
N GLU A 62 2.76 -22.70 6.80
CA GLU A 62 4.01 -21.94 6.60
C GLU A 62 4.32 -21.05 7.81
N ILE A 63 3.31 -20.40 8.41
CA ILE A 63 3.49 -19.62 9.65
C ILE A 63 3.92 -20.53 10.80
N GLU A 64 3.28 -21.69 10.99
CA GLU A 64 3.66 -22.67 12.02
C GLU A 64 5.11 -23.15 11.83
N SER A 65 5.53 -23.37 10.59
CA SER A 65 6.91 -23.73 10.27
C SER A 65 7.90 -22.60 10.59
N LEU A 66 7.53 -21.34 10.32
CA LEU A 66 8.33 -20.16 10.67
C LEU A 66 8.49 -19.98 12.18
N ILE A 67 7.48 -20.36 12.98
CA ILE A 67 7.58 -20.34 14.45
C ILE A 67 8.67 -21.31 14.93
N GLN A 68 8.83 -22.47 14.30
CA GLN A 68 9.83 -23.48 14.68
C GLN A 68 11.23 -23.21 14.10
N THR A 69 11.33 -22.42 13.04
CA THR A 69 12.59 -22.14 12.36
C THR A 69 13.47 -21.21 13.19
N GLU A 70 14.77 -21.53 13.31
CA GLU A 70 15.75 -20.66 13.97
C GLU A 70 15.85 -19.32 13.22
N CYS A 71 15.80 -18.21 13.95
CA CYS A 71 15.98 -16.88 13.39
C CYS A 71 17.10 -16.19 14.15
N TRP A 72 18.09 -15.67 13.42
CA TRP A 72 19.22 -14.99 14.04
C TRP A 72 18.81 -13.72 14.83
N TYR A 73 17.68 -13.12 14.46
CA TYR A 73 17.13 -11.93 15.10
C TYR A 73 15.80 -12.24 15.76
N ASP A 74 15.83 -12.60 17.04
CA ASP A 74 14.62 -12.96 17.81
C ASP A 74 13.56 -11.85 17.79
N VAL A 75 14.00 -10.59 17.88
CA VAL A 75 13.10 -9.43 17.81
C VAL A 75 12.37 -9.41 16.47
N LEU A 76 13.06 -9.61 15.35
CA LEU A 76 12.44 -9.64 14.02
C LEU A 76 11.39 -10.76 13.93
N LYS A 77 11.71 -11.95 14.45
CA LYS A 77 10.78 -13.09 14.47
C LYS A 77 9.54 -12.77 15.29
N GLN A 78 9.70 -12.22 16.50
CA GLN A 78 8.60 -11.83 17.36
C GLN A 78 7.74 -10.74 16.72
N THR A 79 8.36 -9.70 16.15
CA THR A 79 7.63 -8.59 15.50
C THR A 79 6.87 -9.06 14.26
N PHE A 80 7.48 -9.93 13.46
CA PHE A 80 6.82 -10.54 12.31
C PHE A 80 5.60 -11.37 12.75
N LEU A 81 5.76 -12.28 13.71
CA LEU A 81 4.67 -13.12 14.21
C LEU A 81 3.56 -12.27 14.84
N PHE A 82 3.92 -11.27 15.64
CA PHE A 82 2.97 -10.30 16.18
C PHE A 82 2.15 -9.65 15.06
N SER A 83 2.79 -9.18 13.98
CA SER A 83 2.09 -8.58 12.83
C SER A 83 1.14 -9.57 12.12
N CYS A 84 1.49 -10.86 12.05
CA CYS A 84 0.61 -11.90 11.51
C CYS A 84 -0.66 -12.09 12.35
N PHE A 85 -0.53 -12.06 13.69
CA PHE A 85 -1.65 -12.27 14.60
C PHE A 85 -2.54 -11.03 14.80
N THR A 86 -1.96 -9.82 14.76
CA THR A 86 -2.72 -8.57 14.90
C THR A 86 -3.22 -8.00 13.58
N ARG A 87 -2.68 -8.49 12.44
CA ARG A 87 -2.90 -7.93 11.09
C ARG A 87 -2.49 -6.46 10.98
N SER A 88 -1.54 -6.02 11.79
CA SER A 88 -0.98 -4.67 11.72
C SER A 88 0.05 -4.56 10.62
N ARG A 89 0.16 -3.39 9.98
CA ARG A 89 1.24 -3.16 9.02
C ARG A 89 2.55 -3.00 9.76
N TRP A 90 3.66 -3.34 9.09
CA TRP A 90 5.00 -3.12 9.64
C TRP A 90 5.21 -1.68 10.14
N SER A 91 4.74 -0.68 9.40
CA SER A 91 4.84 0.72 9.80
C SER A 91 4.20 1.04 11.14
N ASP A 92 3.10 0.33 11.44
CA ASP A 92 2.30 0.54 12.64
C ASP A 92 2.97 -0.19 13.82
N VAL A 93 3.40 -1.44 13.60
CA VAL A 93 4.11 -2.23 14.62
C VAL A 93 5.47 -1.60 14.97
N ASN A 94 6.20 -1.08 13.98
CA ASN A 94 7.52 -0.48 14.20
C ASN A 94 7.46 0.85 14.98
N LYS A 95 6.32 1.54 14.94
CA LYS A 95 6.11 2.79 15.68
C LYS A 95 5.39 2.59 17.01
N LEU A 96 4.95 1.37 17.30
CA LEU A 96 4.16 1.04 18.47
C LEU A 96 4.94 1.38 19.75
N VAL A 97 4.34 2.20 20.61
CA VAL A 97 4.89 2.51 21.93
C VAL A 97 4.05 1.88 23.03
N TRP A 98 4.64 1.66 24.21
CA TRP A 98 3.94 1.04 25.35
C TRP A 98 2.71 1.85 25.81
N GLU A 99 2.71 3.17 25.60
CA GLU A 99 1.56 4.04 25.92
C GLU A 99 0.31 3.76 25.06
N GLU A 100 0.50 3.16 23.88
CA GLU A 100 -0.59 2.74 22.99
C GLU A 100 -1.17 1.37 23.38
N ILE A 101 -0.50 0.63 24.29
CA ILE A 101 -1.00 -0.63 24.83
C ILE A 101 -1.76 -0.33 26.10
N ARG A 102 -3.04 -0.69 26.11
CA ARG A 102 -3.91 -0.41 27.23
C ARG A 102 -4.60 -1.68 27.70
N ILE A 103 -5.07 -1.68 28.95
CA ILE A 103 -5.67 -2.85 29.61
C ILE A 103 -7.03 -2.45 30.19
N ILE A 104 -8.11 -3.09 29.74
CA ILE A 104 -9.47 -2.91 30.25
C ILE A 104 -10.01 -4.30 30.55
N ASN A 105 -10.48 -4.53 31.78
CA ASN A 105 -11.06 -5.81 32.20
C ASN A 105 -10.15 -7.01 31.87
N GLU A 106 -8.85 -6.90 32.16
CA GLU A 106 -7.82 -7.93 31.88
C GLU A 106 -7.59 -8.22 30.38
N VAL A 107 -8.23 -7.47 29.48
CA VAL A 107 -8.02 -7.58 28.03
C VAL A 107 -7.07 -6.49 27.55
N HIS A 108 -6.03 -6.89 26.83
CA HIS A 108 -5.08 -5.98 26.18
C HIS A 108 -5.64 -5.47 24.86
N TYR A 109 -5.51 -4.16 24.63
CA TYR A 109 -5.89 -3.51 23.37
C TYR A 109 -4.80 -2.57 22.89
N ILE A 110 -4.67 -2.48 21.56
CA ILE A 110 -3.77 -1.55 20.89
C ILE A 110 -4.61 -0.34 20.46
N ALA A 111 -4.30 0.83 21.01
CA ALA A 111 -4.93 2.10 20.71
C ALA A 111 -3.95 3.00 19.97
N PHE A 112 -3.99 2.96 18.63
CA PHE A 112 -3.24 3.89 17.79
C PHE A 112 -3.74 5.32 18.05
N THR A 113 -2.83 6.22 18.37
CA THR A 113 -3.13 7.64 18.61
C THR A 113 -2.83 8.49 17.37
#